data_AF-A0A7C6K5T9-F1
#
_entry.id   AF-A0A7C6K5T9-F1
#
_cell.length_a   1.000
_cell.length_b   1.000
_cell.length_c   1.000
_cell.angle_alpha   90.00
_cell.angle_beta   90.00
_cell.angle_gamma   90.00
#
_symmetry.space_group_name_H-M   'P 1'
#
loop_
_entity.id
_entity.type
_entity.pdbx_description
1 polymer ?
#
loop_
_entity_poly.entity_id
_entity_poly.type
_entity_poly.pdbx_seq_one_letter_code
_entity_poly.pdbx_strand_id
1 'polypeptide(L)' 'MANFEILMEVLNSTIKTLNEHGWYIRDNLDPEHYISCIYYEPDKDELYFDTKEEEATQKWSAESDIW' A
#
# COMPACT_ATOMS: atom_id res chain seq x y z
N MET A 1 -20.26 14.91 -2.96
CA MET A 1 -19.90 13.78 -2.07
C MET A 1 -19.71 12.49 -2.86
N ALA A 2 -20.72 12.01 -3.60
CA ALA A 2 -20.61 10.79 -4.42
C ALA A 2 -19.34 10.69 -5.31
N ASN A 3 -18.96 11.75 -6.04
CA ASN A 3 -17.76 11.71 -6.89
C ASN A 3 -16.45 11.52 -6.10
N PHE A 4 -16.40 12.04 -4.87
CA PHE A 4 -15.21 11.94 -4.03
C PHE A 4 -15.13 10.55 -3.37
N GLU A 5 -16.27 10.02 -2.92
CA GLU A 5 -16.36 8.63 -2.43
C GLU A 5 -15.91 7.64 -3.51
N ILE A 6 -16.37 7.82 -4.75
CA ILE A 6 -15.93 7.00 -5.90
C ILE A 6 -14.42 7.11 -6.11
N LEU A 7 -13.84 8.30 -6.00
CA LEU A 7 -12.39 8.49 -6.10
C LEU A 7 -11.66 7.70 -5.01
N MET A 8 -12.14 7.75 -3.77
CA MET A 8 -11.56 7.01 -2.65
C MET A 8 -11.61 5.49 -2.87
N GLU A 9 -12.72 4.97 -3.41
CA GLU A 9 -12.85 3.56 -3.75
C GLU A 9 -11.86 3.14 -4.85
N VAL A 10 -11.70 3.95 -5.90
CA VAL A 10 -10.76 3.67 -7.00
C VAL A 10 -9.31 3.66 -6.50
N LEU A 11 -8.94 4.63 -5.65
CA LEU A 11 -7.60 4.70 -5.06
C LEU A 11 -7.30 3.47 -4.20
N ASN A 12 -8.21 3.11 -3.30
CA ASN A 12 -8.03 1.93 -2.44
C ASN A 12 -8.00 0.61 -3.24
N SER A 13 -8.82 0.49 -4.28
CA SER A 13 -8.80 -0.68 -5.18
C SER A 13 -7.45 -0.81 -5.91
N THR A 14 -6.89 0.32 -6.36
CA THR A 14 -5.57 0.37 -6.99
C THR A 14 -4.48 -0.03 -6.01
N ILE A 15 -4.45 0.55 -4.81
CA ILE A 15 -3.48 0.24 -3.75
C ILE A 15 -3.52 -1.24 -3.40
N LYS A 16 -4.71 -1.80 -3.21
CA LYS A 16 -4.89 -3.23 -2.95
C LYS A 16 -4.28 -4.08 -4.06
N THR A 17 -4.58 -3.77 -5.32
CA THR A 17 -4.05 -4.51 -6.48
C THR A 17 -2.52 -4.44 -6.53
N LEU A 18 -1.93 -3.27 -6.27
CA LEU A 18 -0.48 -3.09 -6.22
C LEU A 18 0.15 -3.96 -5.13
N ASN A 19 -0.40 -3.91 -3.91
CA ASN A 19 0.11 -4.67 -2.77
C ASN A 19 -0.01 -6.19 -2.97
N GLU A 20 -1.08 -6.67 -3.62
CA GLU A 20 -1.26 -8.09 -3.97
C GLU A 20 -0.19 -8.60 -4.98
N HIS A 21 0.38 -7.70 -5.79
CA HIS A 21 1.43 -8.03 -6.76
C HIS A 21 2.85 -7.70 -6.27
N GLY A 22 3.01 -7.29 -5.00
CA GLY A 22 4.31 -6.94 -4.42
C GLY A 22 4.84 -5.56 -4.84
N TRP A 23 4.00 -4.72 -5.45
CA TRP A 23 4.36 -3.37 -5.88
C TRP A 23 4.04 -2.33 -4.81
N TYR A 24 4.72 -2.44 -3.68
CA TYR A 24 4.40 -1.63 -2.51
C TYR A 24 4.85 -0.17 -2.66
N ILE A 25 3.94 0.76 -2.33
CA ILE A 25 4.24 2.19 -2.20
C ILE A 25 4.78 2.44 -0.79
N ARG A 26 6.07 2.78 -0.71
CA ARG A 26 6.81 2.96 0.55
C ARG A 26 7.30 4.39 0.70
N ASP A 27 7.58 4.78 1.94
CA ASP A 27 8.40 5.97 2.20
C ASP A 27 9.88 5.59 2.05
N ASN A 28 10.68 6.44 1.40
CA ASN A 28 12.12 6.23 1.32
C ASN A 28 12.81 6.32 2.69
N LEU A 29 12.18 7.00 3.66
CA LEU A 29 12.67 7.11 5.04
C LEU A 29 12.19 5.97 5.94
N ASP A 30 11.16 5.24 5.54
CA ASP A 30 10.59 4.10 6.26
C ASP A 30 10.27 2.95 5.27
N PRO A 31 11.31 2.22 4.82
CA PRO A 31 11.17 1.20 3.79
C PRO A 31 10.51 -0.10 4.29
N GLU A 32 10.30 -0.24 5.60
CA GLU A 32 9.68 -1.43 6.21
C GLU A 32 8.15 -1.37 6.14
N HIS A 33 7.61 -0.16 5.95
CA HIS A 33 6.18 0.10 5.91
C HIS A 33 5.71 0.52 4.52
N TYR A 34 4.56 -0.01 4.10
CA TYR A 34 3.90 0.38 2.87
C TYR A 34 2.47 0.83 3.11
N ILE A 35 1.96 1.68 2.21
CA ILE A 35 0.58 2.17 2.27
C ILE A 35 -0.38 1.01 2.01
N SER A 36 -1.30 0.79 2.96
CA SER A 36 -2.29 -0.28 2.89
C SER A 36 -3.69 0.22 2.50
N CYS A 37 -4.03 1.47 2.85
CA CYS A 37 -5.27 2.14 2.46
C CYS A 37 -5.13 3.67 2.58
N ILE A 38 -6.06 4.40 1.96
CA ILE A 38 -6.22 5.86 2.10
C ILE A 38 -7.66 6.15 2.52
N TYR A 39 -7.85 7.08 3.43
CA TYR A 39 -9.17 7.55 3.86
C TYR A 39 -9.19 9.07 3.98
N TYR A 40 -10.39 9.63 3.94
CA TYR A 40 -10.62 11.06 4.13
C TYR A 40 -11.21 11.29 5.51
N GLU A 41 -10.68 12.28 6.23
CA GLU A 41 -11.17 12.74 7.52
C GLU A 41 -11.99 14.03 7.32
N PRO A 42 -13.34 13.96 7.31
CA PRO A 42 -14.19 15.11 6.99
C PRO A 42 -14.07 16.26 7.98
N ASP A 43 -13.76 15.97 9.25
CA ASP A 43 -13.66 17.00 10.29
C ASP A 43 -12.43 17.90 10.09
N LYS A 44 -11.42 17.41 9.37
CA LYS A 44 -10.16 18.12 9.12
C LYS A 44 -9.99 18.57 7.67
N ASP A 45 -10.84 18.07 6.76
CA ASP A 45 -10.70 18.24 5.32
C ASP A 45 -9.33 17.76 4.80
N GLU A 46 -8.89 16.59 5.30
CA GLU A 46 -7.55 16.05 5.05
C GLU A 46 -7.61 14.57 4.63
N LEU A 47 -6.62 14.15 3.83
CA LEU A 47 -6.41 12.75 3.47
C LEU A 47 -5.35 12.13 4.37
N TYR A 48 -5.66 10.93 4.83
CA TYR A 48 -4.79 10.10 5.66
C TYR A 48 -4.60 8.73 5.03
N PHE A 49 -3.61 7.99 5.51
CA PHE A 49 -3.33 6.64 5.06
C PHE A 49 -2.87 5.78 6.23
N ASP A 50 -3.18 4.48 6.16
CA ASP A 50 -2.64 3.50 7.09
C ASP A 50 -1.51 2.72 6.44
N THR A 51 -0.49 2.38 7.22
CA THR A 51 0.63 1.55 6.78
C THR A 51 0.54 0.13 7.31
N LYS A 52 1.20 -0.80 6.62
CA LYS A 52 1.48 -2.16 7.11
C LYS A 52 2.96 -2.45 7.00
N GLU A 53 3.48 -3.19 7.96
CA GLU A 53 4.81 -3.77 7.89
C GLU A 53 4.79 -4.94 6.90
N GLU A 54 5.80 -5.01 6.05
CA GLU A 54 6.07 -6.23 5.32
C GLU A 54 6.71 -7.23 6.29
N GLU A 55 5.89 -8.10 6.91
CA GLU A 55 6.44 -9.30 7.55
C GLU A 55 7.34 -9.96 6.50
N ALA A 56 8.64 -10.06 6.80
CA ALA A 56 9.68 -10.52 5.89
C ALA A 56 9.36 -11.92 5.36
N THR A 57 8.46 -11.99 4.39
CA THR A 57 8.05 -13.19 3.70
C THR A 57 9.15 -13.44 2.71
N GLN A 58 10.11 -14.23 3.19
CA GLN A 58 11.20 -14.88 2.48
C GLN A 58 11.51 -14.23 1.14
N LYS A 59 12.60 -13.46 1.09
CA LYS A 59 13.40 -13.37 -0.14
C LYS A 59 13.53 -14.80 -0.66
N TRP A 60 12.76 -15.18 -1.67
CA TRP A 60 13.08 -16.33 -2.48
C TRP A 60 14.40 -15.93 -3.13
N SER A 61 15.50 -16.33 -2.48
CA SER A 61 16.83 -16.19 -3.03
C SER A 61 16.81 -16.94 -4.35
N ALA A 62 16.78 -16.21 -5.45
CA ALA A 62 17.00 -16.74 -6.80
C ALA A 62 18.48 -17.15 -6.98
N GLU A 63 19.04 -17.89 -6.01
CA GLU A 63 20.42 -18.39 -5.99
C GLU A 63 20.49 -19.84 -5.48
N SER A 64 19.43 -20.63 -5.65
CA SER A 64 19.48 -22.06 -5.36
C SER A 64 18.82 -22.89 -6.45
N ASP A 65 19.39 -22.84 -7.66
CA ASP A 65 19.24 -23.89 -8.68
C ASP A 65 20.43 -23.83 -9.66
N ILE A 66 21.65 -23.79 -9.10
CA ILE A 66 22.87 -24.07 -9.85
C ILE A 66 23.66 -25.15 -9.08
N TRP A 67 23.21 -26.40 -9.15
CA TRP A 67 24.03 -27.59 -8.97
C TRP A 67 23.48 -28.74 -9.82
#